data_AF-A0AAE0CVB4-F1
#
_entry.id   AF-A0AAE0CVB4-F1
#
_cell.length_a   1.000
_cell.length_b   1.000
_cell.length_c   1.000
_cell.angle_alpha   90.00
_cell.angle_beta   90.00
_cell.angle_gamma   90.00
#
_symmetry.space_group_name_H-M   'P 1'
#
loop_
_entity.id
_entity.type
_entity.pdbx_description
1 polymer ?
#
loop_
_entity_poly.entity_id
_entity_poly.type
_entity_poly.pdbx_seq_one_letter_code
_entity_poly.pdbx_strand_id
1 'polypeptide(L)'
;MLPISYMSNQVFQKLLRMSEDEFGLLVNGPITLPCDAVFMEYAVFLIQGCDDRHLQDALVVSIASSSRCSSILSHSLHHGQTNQPFRVCS
;
A
#
# COMPACT_ATOMS: atom_id res chain seq x y z
N MET A 1 -5.61 20.30 6.33
CA MET A 1 -6.90 19.87 5.73
C MET A 1 -6.61 19.20 4.40
N LEU A 2 -7.19 18.03 4.13
CA LEU A 2 -6.99 17.32 2.86
C LEU A 2 -8.16 17.60 1.91
N PRO A 3 -7.94 18.03 0.66
CA PRO A 3 -9.03 18.27 -0.29
C PRO A 3 -9.72 16.97 -0.69
N ILE A 4 -11.04 17.00 -0.86
CA ILE A 4 -11.84 15.84 -1.30
C ILE A 4 -11.38 15.35 -2.68
N SER A 5 -10.86 16.24 -3.54
CA SER A 5 -10.32 15.88 -4.85
C SER A 5 -9.19 14.84 -4.80
N TYR A 6 -8.53 14.66 -3.65
CA TYR A 6 -7.44 13.69 -3.48
C TYR A 6 -7.98 12.27 -3.49
N MET A 7 -9.24 12.06 -3.09
CA MET A 7 -9.90 10.76 -3.12
C MET A 7 -10.03 10.20 -4.55
N SER A 8 -9.98 11.06 -5.56
CA SER A 8 -9.98 10.66 -6.97
C SER A 8 -8.57 10.34 -7.52
N ASN A 9 -7.51 10.61 -6.76
CA ASN A 9 -6.14 10.26 -7.16
C ASN A 9 -5.91 8.75 -6.99
N GLN A 10 -5.19 8.14 -7.94
CA GLN A 10 -4.94 6.69 -7.96
C GLN A 10 -4.23 6.18 -6.70
N VAL A 11 -3.34 6.98 -6.11
CA VAL A 11 -2.66 6.64 -4.84
C VAL A 11 -3.68 6.48 -3.72
N PHE A 12 -4.58 7.45 -3.56
CA PHE A 12 -5.64 7.40 -2.55
C PHE A 12 -6.65 6.29 -2.81
N GLN A 13 -7.08 6.11 -4.06
CA GLN A 13 -7.97 4.99 -4.41
C GLN A 13 -7.36 3.64 -4.06
N LYS A 14 -6.05 3.47 -4.27
CA LYS A 14 -5.37 2.23 -3.92
C LYS A 14 -5.28 2.04 -2.40
N LEU A 15 -4.98 3.10 -1.65
CA LEU A 15 -4.97 3.07 -0.18
C LEU A 15 -6.35 2.77 0.40
N LEU A 16 -7.41 3.36 -0.15
CA LEU A 16 -8.79 3.10 0.26
C LEU A 16 -9.20 1.67 -0.04
N ARG A 17 -8.80 1.13 -1.20
CA ARG A 17 -9.05 -0.28 -1.51
C ARG A 17 -8.32 -1.22 -0.57
N MET A 18 -7.07 -0.92 -0.21
CA MET A 18 -6.36 -1.70 0.80
C MET A 18 -7.01 -1.60 2.18
N SER A 19 -7.48 -0.42 2.55
CA SER A 19 -8.26 -0.21 3.78
C SER A 19 -9.52 -1.07 3.79
N GLU A 20 -10.26 -1.11 2.69
CA GLU A 20 -11.42 -1.98 2.54
C GLU A 20 -11.06 -3.46 2.61
N ASP A 21 -9.98 -3.88 1.93
CA ASP A 21 -9.53 -5.28 1.94
C ASP A 21 -9.10 -5.75 3.35
N GLU A 22 -8.54 -4.86 4.18
CA GLU A 22 -8.02 -5.18 5.52
C GLU A 22 -9.05 -4.98 6.65
N PHE A 23 -9.77 -3.86 6.63
CA PHE A 23 -10.68 -3.44 7.70
C PHE A 23 -12.16 -3.60 7.33
N GLY A 24 -12.46 -3.90 6.07
CA GLY A 24 -13.81 -3.97 5.53
C GLY A 24 -14.41 -2.60 5.17
N LEU A 25 -15.60 -2.63 4.58
CA LEU A 25 -16.37 -1.43 4.31
C LEU A 25 -16.99 -0.88 5.60
N LEU A 26 -16.62 0.35 5.95
CA LEU A 26 -17.25 1.08 7.05
C LEU A 26 -18.37 1.95 6.49
N VAL A 27 -19.61 1.70 6.93
CA VAL A 27 -20.78 2.48 6.54
C VAL A 27 -20.84 3.80 7.31
N ASN A 28 -20.58 3.74 8.63
CA ASN A 28 -20.57 4.90 9.51
C ASN A 28 -19.32 4.84 10.39
N GLY A 29 -18.32 5.68 10.10
CA GLY A 29 -17.11 5.77 10.91
C GLY A 29 -15.95 6.45 10.18
N PRO A 30 -14.87 6.79 10.90
CA PRO A 30 -13.65 7.26 10.27
C PRO A 30 -13.01 6.15 9.43
N ILE A 31 -12.46 6.52 8.27
CA ILE A 31 -11.71 5.60 7.42
C ILE A 31 -10.36 5.32 8.08
N THR A 32 -10.03 4.05 8.27
CA THR A 32 -8.73 3.63 8.80
C THR A 32 -7.83 3.20 7.66
N LEU A 33 -6.72 3.90 7.42
CA LEU A 33 -5.78 3.53 6.35
C LEU A 33 -4.66 2.64 6.90
N PRO A 34 -4.18 1.65 6.13
CA PRO A 34 -3.07 0.79 6.51
C PRO A 34 -1.72 1.47 6.23
N CYS A 35 -1.54 2.69 6.73
CA CYS A 35 -0.32 3.48 6.61
C CYS A 35 -0.17 4.43 7.79
N ASP A 36 1.07 4.83 8.09
CA ASP A 36 1.35 5.81 9.13
C ASP A 36 1.22 7.26 8.63
N ALA A 37 1.31 8.19 9.56
CA ALA A 37 1.20 9.62 9.26
C ALA A 37 2.33 10.11 8.32
N VAL A 38 3.54 9.56 8.45
CA VAL A 38 4.70 9.97 7.64
C VAL A 38 4.49 9.58 6.18
N PHE A 39 3.99 8.37 5.94
CA PHE A 39 3.63 7.92 4.61
C PHE A 39 2.53 8.77 3.99
N MET A 40 1.53 9.15 4.78
CA MET A 40 0.44 10.02 4.32
C MET A 40 0.93 11.42 3.95
N GLU A 41 1.83 12.01 4.73
CA GLU A 41 2.46 13.29 4.40
C GLU A 41 3.23 13.21 3.08
N TYR A 42 4.02 12.15 2.88
CA TYR A 42 4.74 11.91 1.63
C TYR A 42 3.80 11.74 0.43
N ALA A 43 2.72 10.96 0.57
CA ALA A 43 1.73 10.78 -0.48
C ALA A 43 1.06 12.11 -0.85
N VAL A 44 0.69 12.92 0.14
CA VAL A 44 0.10 14.25 -0.09
C VAL A 44 1.08 15.18 -0.79
N PHE A 45 2.35 15.19 -0.37
CA PHE A 45 3.40 15.97 -1.01
C PHE A 45 3.54 15.61 -2.49
N LEU A 46 3.58 14.32 -2.82
CA LEU A 46 3.68 13.86 -4.20
C LEU A 46 2.48 14.26 -5.05
N ILE A 47 1.26 14.16 -4.51
CA ILE A 47 0.06 14.52 -5.25
C ILE A 47 -0.06 16.04 -5.44
N GLN A 48 0.41 16.84 -4.47
CA GLN A 48 0.38 18.31 -4.54
C GLN A 48 1.45 18.90 -5.46
N GLY A 49 2.68 18.41 -5.36
CA GLY A 49 3.85 19.12 -5.87
C GLY A 49 4.70 18.35 -6.87
N CYS A 50 4.37 17.08 -7.16
CA CYS A 50 5.17 16.27 -8.08
C CYS A 50 4.48 16.15 -9.44
N ASP A 51 5.00 16.87 -10.44
CA ASP A 51 4.62 16.70 -11.85
C ASP A 51 5.14 15.37 -12.45
N ASP A 52 6.02 14.68 -11.72
CA ASP A 52 6.52 13.37 -12.13
C ASP A 52 5.48 12.28 -11.89
N ARG A 53 4.74 11.97 -12.95
CA ARG A 53 3.77 10.87 -13.00
C ARG A 53 4.42 9.51 -12.76
N HIS A 54 5.68 9.32 -13.15
CA HIS A 54 6.37 8.05 -12.95
C HIS A 54 6.59 7.76 -11.46
N LEU A 55 6.85 8.80 -10.66
CA LEU A 55 6.98 8.66 -9.21
C LEU A 55 5.63 8.29 -8.55
N GLN A 56 4.52 8.89 -9.01
CA GLN A 56 3.18 8.52 -8.54
C GLN A 56 2.82 7.07 -8.92
N ASP A 57 3.14 6.65 -10.15
CA ASP A 57 2.93 5.28 -10.61
C ASP A 57 3.78 4.27 -9.82
N ALA A 58 5.06 4.59 -9.59
CA ALA A 58 5.95 3.76 -8.78
C ALA A 58 5.43 3.61 -7.34
N LEU A 59 4.88 4.69 -6.77
CA LEU A 59 4.23 4.64 -5.47
C LEU A 59 3.00 3.72 -5.49
N VAL A 60 2.12 3.84 -6.49
CA VAL A 60 0.93 2.96 -6.63
C VAL A 60 1.36 1.49 -6.75
N VAL A 61 2.39 1.19 -7.54
CA VAL A 61 2.95 -0.17 -7.68
C VAL A 61 3.52 -0.66 -6.35
N SER A 62 4.20 0.21 -5.60
CA SER A 62 4.77 -0.13 -4.29
C SER A 62 3.68 -0.47 -3.27
N ILE A 63 2.63 0.35 -3.20
CA ILE A 63 1.44 0.12 -2.37
C ILE A 63 0.73 -1.20 -2.78
N ALA A 64 0.59 -1.45 -4.08
CA ALA A 64 0.00 -2.70 -4.59
C ALA A 64 0.85 -3.95 -4.32
N SER A 65 2.15 -3.76 -4.12
CA SER A 65 3.10 -4.84 -3.87
C SER A 65 3.24 -5.12 -2.38
N SER A 66 3.14 -4.10 -1.52
CA SER A 66 3.18 -4.27 -0.06
C SER A 66 2.01 -5.11 0.44
N SER A 67 0.81 -4.92 -0.12
CA SER A 67 -0.38 -5.73 0.24
C SER A 67 -0.27 -7.20 -0.18
N ARG A 68 0.60 -7.52 -1.16
CA ARG A 68 0.87 -8.89 -1.62
C ARG A 68 2.14 -9.51 -1.03
N CYS A 69 2.88 -8.76 -0.21
CA CYS A 69 4.19 -9.14 0.31
C CYS A 69 4.24 -9.28 1.83
N SER A 70 3.18 -9.76 2.49
CA SER A 70 3.38 -10.46 3.78
C SER A 70 4.19 -11.76 3.61
N SER A 71 4.33 -12.25 2.37
CA SER A 71 5.00 -13.52 2.06
C SER A 71 6.44 -13.40 1.53
N ILE A 72 6.90 -12.21 1.09
CA ILE A 72 8.23 -12.04 0.47
C ILE A 72 9.25 -11.42 1.44
N LEU A 73 8.83 -10.56 2.37
CA LEU A 73 9.73 -10.00 3.39
C LEU A 73 10.14 -11.03 4.48
N SER A 74 9.39 -12.12 4.61
CA SER A 74 9.77 -13.28 5.42
C SER A 74 10.81 -14.19 4.75
N HIS A 75 11.00 -14.09 3.42
CA HIS A 75 11.95 -14.94 2.70
C HIS A 75 13.36 -14.32 2.58
N SER A 76 13.49 -13.00 2.65
CA SER A 76 14.80 -12.32 2.48
C SER A 76 15.60 -12.15 3.78
N LEU A 77 15.01 -12.41 4.95
CA LEU A 77 15.71 -12.37 6.25
C LEU A 77 16.22 -13.73 6.74
N HIS A 78 16.01 -14.81 5.97
CA HIS A 78 16.44 -16.16 6.32
C HIS A 78 17.52 -16.73 5.38
N HIS A 79 18.50 -15.93 4.96
CA HIS A 79 19.77 -16.51 4.50
C HIS A 79 20.56 -17.02 5.72
N GLY A 80 20.13 -18.18 6.23
CA GLY A 80 20.69 -18.85 7.39
C GLY A 80 20.23 -20.30 7.46
N GLN A 81 20.70 -21.09 6.48
CA GLN A 81 20.83 -22.55 6.49
C GLN A 81 19.57 -23.45 6.46
N THR A 82 19.49 -24.14 5.31
CA THR A 82 19.19 -25.58 5.13
C THR A 82 17.74 -26.09 5.18
N ASN A 83 17.45 -26.89 4.14
CA ASN A 83 16.39 -27.87 3.95
C ASN A 83 15.06 -27.39 3.34
N GLN A 84 14.93 -27.73 2.05
CA GLN A 84 13.69 -27.87 1.28
C GLN A 84 12.56 -28.48 2.13
N PRO A 85 11.32 -28.04 1.92
CA PRO A 85 10.51 -28.86 1.01
C PRO A 85 9.72 -28.02 0.01
N PHE A 86 9.84 -28.43 -1.25
CA PHE A 86 8.88 -28.21 -2.32
C PHE A 86 7.45 -28.39 -1.80
N ARG A 87 6.61 -27.36 -1.92
CA ARG A 87 5.15 -27.51 -1.79
C ARG A 87 4.46 -26.80 -2.94
N VAL A 88 4.20 -27.60 -3.97
CA VAL A 88 3.10 -27.42 -4.92
C VAL A 88 1.76 -27.65 -4.19
N CYS A 89 0.69 -27.15 -4.83
CA CYS A 89 -0.76 -27.48 -4.69
C CYS A 89 -1.60 -26.31 -4.12
N SER A 90 -2.78 -25.98 -4.66
CA SER A 90 -3.64 -26.60 -5.69
C SER A 90 -4.37 -25.54 -6.50
#